data_AF-A0A319CYP3-F1
#
_entry.id   AF-A0A319CYP3-F1
#
_cell.length_a   1.000
_cell.length_b   1.000
_cell.length_c   1.000
_cell.angle_alpha   90.00
_cell.angle_beta   90.00
_cell.angle_gamma   90.00
#
_symmetry.space_group_name_H-M   'P 1'
#
loop_
_entity.id
_entity.type
_entity.pdbx_description
1 polymer ?
#
loop_
_entity_poly.entity_id
_entity_poly.type
_entity_poly.pdbx_seq_one_letter_code
_entity_poly.pdbx_strand_id
1 'polypeptide(L)'
;MNQGIPSHSSISHYSTYIIRDPATHLVITLKKGTTIDGADSPHGHNRGTHWHCVENKNRWLGFYNAVSGTYIRHNNQKKEWRFDANGKKHGDWESFCARECPGGGHVLLVKHWDGLLAMRAEGGELVVDCKGEGGTAWEFVRVG
;
A
#
# COMPACT_ATOMS: atom_id res chain seq x y z
N MET A 1 12.25 24.99 27.23
CA MET A 1 11.64 23.66 27.02
C MET A 1 11.45 23.49 25.53
N ASN A 2 12.33 22.75 24.86
CA ASN A 2 12.16 22.43 23.44
C ASN A 2 11.23 21.22 23.35
N GLN A 3 9.99 21.45 22.91
CA GLN A 3 9.11 20.39 22.46
C GLN A 3 9.73 19.83 21.17
N GLY A 4 10.18 18.57 21.21
CA GLY A 4 10.73 17.89 20.05
C GLY A 4 9.68 17.83 18.94
N ILE A 5 10.09 18.18 17.72
CA ILE A 5 9.29 17.99 16.51
C ILE A 5 8.92 16.50 16.43
N PRO A 6 7.64 16.12 16.23
CA PRO A 6 7.28 14.71 16.05
C PRO A 6 8.07 14.15 14.87
N SER A 7 8.79 13.05 15.07
CA SER A 7 9.48 12.38 13.98
C SER A 7 8.43 11.86 13.00
N HIS A 8 8.28 12.52 11.87
CA HIS A 8 7.57 11.99 10.73
C HIS A 8 8.24 10.67 10.34
N SER A 9 7.51 9.56 10.50
CA SER A 9 8.04 8.21 10.31
C SER A 9 8.21 7.95 8.82
N SER A 10 9.39 8.25 8.28
CA SER A 10 9.77 7.91 6.92
C SER A 10 9.66 6.39 6.71
N ILE A 11 9.05 5.97 5.60
CA ILE A 11 9.03 4.55 5.20
C ILE A 11 10.46 4.12 4.86
N SER A 12 11.04 3.26 5.70
CA SER A 12 12.30 2.56 5.38
C SER A 12 12.05 1.51 4.29
N HIS A 13 12.80 1.61 3.19
CA HIS A 13 12.66 0.78 1.97
C HIS A 13 13.23 -0.66 2.09
N TYR A 14 13.59 -1.09 3.30
CA TYR A 14 14.05 -2.46 3.58
C TYR A 14 13.32 -3.08 4.79
N SER A 15 12.22 -2.45 5.19
CA SER A 15 11.43 -2.89 6.32
C SER A 15 10.13 -3.56 5.86
N THR A 16 9.59 -4.36 6.76
CA THR A 16 8.30 -5.02 6.58
C THR A 16 7.22 -4.21 7.29
N TYR A 17 6.07 -4.04 6.66
CA TYR A 17 4.96 -3.28 7.21
C TYR A 17 3.65 -4.04 7.15
N ILE A 18 2.79 -3.77 8.12
CA ILE A 18 1.34 -3.88 7.95
C ILE A 18 0.87 -2.49 7.47
N ILE A 19 0.15 -2.46 6.35
CA ILE A 19 -0.40 -1.24 5.77
C ILE A 19 -1.89 -1.22 6.08
N ARG A 20 -2.40 -0.20 6.76
CA ARG A 20 -3.80 -0.16 7.21
C ARG A 20 -4.44 1.21 7.04
N ASP A 21 -5.76 1.21 6.84
CA ASP A 21 -6.57 2.41 6.89
C ASP A 21 -6.71 2.84 8.36
N PRO A 22 -6.27 4.05 8.75
CA PRO A 22 -6.36 4.52 10.13
C PRO A 22 -7.80 4.72 10.62
N ALA A 23 -8.77 4.97 9.73
CA ALA A 23 -10.16 5.24 10.11
C ALA A 23 -10.94 3.94 10.39
N THR A 24 -10.69 2.90 9.60
CA THR A 24 -11.42 1.63 9.67
C THR A 24 -10.60 0.49 10.31
N HIS A 25 -9.30 0.70 10.52
CA HIS A 25 -8.31 -0.29 10.98
C HIS A 25 -8.13 -1.50 10.06
N LEU A 26 -8.77 -1.47 8.89
CA LEU A 26 -8.70 -2.47 7.86
C LEU A 26 -7.29 -2.51 7.26
N VAL A 27 -6.70 -3.70 7.24
CA VAL A 27 -5.34 -3.94 6.72
C VAL A 27 -5.37 -4.35 5.25
N ILE A 28 -4.37 -3.95 4.47
CA ILE A 28 -4.06 -4.55 3.17
C ILE A 28 -3.54 -5.98 3.44
N THR A 29 -4.33 -7.01 3.16
CA THR A 29 -3.94 -8.41 3.36
C THR A 29 -4.18 -9.29 2.13
N LEU A 30 -3.40 -10.34 1.96
CA LEU A 30 -3.74 -11.42 1.02
C LEU A 30 -5.03 -12.13 1.45
N LYS A 31 -6.02 -12.16 0.58
CA LYS A 31 -7.23 -12.97 0.68
C LYS A 31 -7.31 -13.90 -0.53
N LYS A 32 -7.44 -15.20 -0.27
CA LYS A 32 -7.49 -16.28 -1.30
C LYS A 32 -6.44 -16.12 -2.42
N GLY A 33 -5.22 -15.72 -2.06
CA GLY A 33 -4.05 -15.65 -2.94
C GLY A 33 -3.86 -14.34 -3.71
N THR A 34 -4.88 -13.49 -3.90
CA THR A 34 -4.76 -12.32 -4.79
C THR A 34 -5.59 -11.09 -4.42
N THR A 35 -6.62 -11.23 -3.60
CA THR A 35 -7.51 -10.12 -3.21
C THR A 35 -6.93 -9.39 -2.01
N ILE A 36 -7.09 -8.06 -1.98
CA ILE A 36 -6.75 -7.24 -0.82
C ILE A 36 -8.03 -6.69 -0.22
N ASP A 37 -8.42 -7.21 0.93
CA ASP A 37 -9.56 -6.72 1.70
C ASP A 37 -9.09 -6.13 3.00
N GLY A 38 -9.79 -5.10 3.46
CA GLY A 38 -9.80 -4.77 4.86
C GLY A 38 -10.37 -5.88 5.72
N ALA A 39 -9.61 -6.42 6.66
CA ALA A 39 -10.12 -7.35 7.66
C ALA A 39 -9.76 -6.88 9.08
N ASP A 40 -10.74 -6.94 9.99
CA ASP A 40 -10.45 -7.08 11.42
C ASP A 40 -9.61 -8.35 11.57
N SER A 41 -8.41 -8.26 12.14
CA SER A 41 -7.58 -9.43 12.40
C SER A 41 -8.11 -10.15 13.64
N PRO A 42 -8.96 -11.20 13.55
CA PRO A 42 -9.51 -11.82 14.75
C PRO A 42 -8.54 -12.90 15.26
N HIS A 43 -7.52 -13.27 14.47
CA HIS A 43 -6.61 -14.38 14.76
C HIS A 43 -5.21 -14.06 14.20
N GLY A 44 -4.34 -13.55 15.08
CA GLY A 44 -2.87 -13.58 15.03
C GLY A 44 -2.19 -13.46 13.66
N HIS A 45 -1.50 -12.32 13.44
CA HIS A 45 -0.31 -12.16 12.60
C HIS A 45 -0.16 -13.15 11.42
N ASN A 46 -1.15 -13.25 10.54
CA ASN A 46 -0.96 -14.03 9.33
C ASN A 46 0.09 -13.31 8.46
N ARG A 47 1.14 -14.00 8.03
CA ARG A 47 2.20 -13.42 7.16
C ARG A 47 1.64 -12.85 5.85
N GLY A 48 0.38 -13.15 5.49
CA GLY A 48 -0.35 -12.51 4.39
C GLY A 48 -0.61 -10.99 4.54
N THR A 49 -0.43 -10.42 5.73
CA THR A 49 -0.53 -8.96 5.99
C THR A 49 0.81 -8.23 5.91
N HIS A 50 1.92 -8.98 5.75
CA HIS A 50 3.27 -8.46 5.83
C HIS A 50 3.75 -8.09 4.43
N TRP A 51 3.99 -6.80 4.23
CA TRP A 51 4.48 -6.26 2.97
C TRP A 51 5.90 -5.77 3.17
N HIS A 52 6.84 -6.48 2.58
CA HIS A 52 8.23 -6.04 2.45
C HIS A 52 8.26 -4.87 1.49
N CYS A 53 8.58 -3.69 2.00
CA CYS A 53 8.85 -2.55 1.16
C CYS A 53 10.21 -2.77 0.49
N VAL A 54 10.25 -2.68 -0.83
CA VAL A 54 11.45 -2.85 -1.65
C VAL A 54 11.55 -1.65 -2.58
N GLU A 55 12.70 -0.98 -2.61
CA GLU A 55 12.98 0.06 -3.59
C GLU A 55 13.79 -0.53 -4.76
N ASN A 56 13.33 -0.30 -5.99
CA ASN A 56 14.08 -0.70 -7.18
C ASN A 56 15.14 0.33 -7.59
N LYS A 57 15.99 -0.03 -8.56
CA LYS A 57 17.06 0.84 -9.09
C LYS A 57 16.60 2.22 -9.59
N ASN A 58 15.31 2.35 -9.92
CA ASN A 58 14.68 3.57 -10.43
C ASN A 58 13.95 4.36 -9.32
N ARG A 59 14.18 4.02 -8.04
CA ARG A 59 13.61 4.70 -6.87
C ARG A 59 12.11 4.51 -6.68
N TRP A 60 11.52 3.51 -7.32
CA TRP A 60 10.12 3.15 -7.07
C TRP A 60 10.02 2.14 -5.94
N LEU A 61 9.02 2.34 -5.09
CA LEU A 61 8.66 1.38 -4.07
C LEU A 61 7.85 0.24 -4.65
N GLY A 62 7.98 -0.93 -4.05
CA GLY A 62 7.18 -2.11 -4.31
C GLY A 62 6.86 -2.76 -2.98
N PHE A 63 5.68 -3.36 -2.88
CA PHE A 63 5.21 -4.01 -1.67
C PHE A 63 5.09 -5.50 -1.94
N TYR A 64 6.08 -6.25 -1.48
CA TYR A 64 6.21 -7.68 -1.74
C TYR A 64 5.72 -8.51 -0.55
N ASN A 65 4.96 -9.56 -0.81
CA ASN A 65 4.58 -10.54 0.21
C ASN A 65 5.36 -11.84 0.01
N ALA A 66 6.07 -12.27 1.06
CA ALA A 66 6.89 -13.49 1.00
C ALA A 66 6.08 -14.80 1.00
N VAL A 67 4.81 -14.78 1.42
CA VAL A 67 3.94 -15.97 1.38
C VAL A 67 3.48 -16.26 -0.04
N SER A 68 3.01 -15.24 -0.77
CA SER A 68 2.56 -15.41 -2.15
C SER A 68 3.69 -15.35 -3.17
N GLY A 69 4.83 -14.77 -2.80
CA GLY A 69 5.94 -14.54 -3.72
C GLY A 69 5.64 -13.45 -4.75
N THR A 70 4.77 -12.49 -4.42
CA THR A 70 4.25 -11.50 -5.37
C THR A 70 4.18 -10.09 -4.76
N TYR A 71 4.15 -9.10 -5.63
CA TYR A 71 3.96 -7.69 -5.32
C TYR A 71 2.49 -7.28 -5.43
N ILE A 72 2.09 -6.27 -4.66
CA ILE A 72 0.88 -5.49 -4.95
C ILE A 72 1.05 -4.84 -6.32
N ARG A 73 0.02 -4.90 -7.16
CA ARG A 73 -0.02 -4.25 -8.46
C ARG A 73 -1.38 -3.64 -8.74
N HIS A 74 -1.44 -2.58 -9.53
CA HIS A 74 -2.69 -2.19 -10.18
C HIS A 74 -2.87 -2.96 -11.50
N ASN A 75 -4.10 -3.29 -11.87
CA ASN A 75 -4.43 -3.98 -13.12
C ASN A 75 -5.21 -3.08 -14.08
N ASN A 76 -5.23 -3.44 -15.37
CA ASN A 76 -5.82 -2.62 -16.44
C ASN A 76 -7.30 -2.91 -16.72
N GLN A 77 -8.05 -3.36 -15.71
CA GLN A 77 -9.47 -3.62 -15.89
C GLN A 77 -10.22 -2.30 -16.13
N LYS A 78 -10.66 -2.09 -17.37
CA LYS A 78 -11.14 -0.79 -17.90
C LYS A 78 -12.30 -0.14 -17.15
N LYS A 79 -13.05 -0.88 -16.34
CA LYS A 79 -14.18 -0.32 -15.58
C LYS A 79 -13.72 0.31 -14.28
N GLU A 80 -12.77 -0.30 -13.57
CA GLU A 80 -12.18 0.22 -12.33
C GLU A 80 -10.75 -0.36 -12.23
N TRP A 81 -9.73 0.50 -12.22
CA TRP A 81 -8.34 0.08 -12.05
C TRP A 81 -8.16 -0.44 -10.63
N ARG A 82 -8.15 -1.76 -10.47
CA ARG A 82 -8.10 -2.43 -9.16
C ARG A 82 -6.70 -2.86 -8.80
N PHE A 83 -6.49 -3.12 -7.52
CA PHE A 83 -5.26 -3.74 -7.04
C PHE A 83 -5.44 -5.23 -6.75
N ASP A 84 -4.40 -5.99 -7.06
CA ASP A 84 -4.26 -7.39 -6.68
C ASP A 84 -2.81 -7.68 -6.27
N ALA A 85 -2.57 -8.90 -5.79
CA ALA A 85 -1.25 -9.36 -5.40
C ALA A 85 -0.70 -10.45 -6.35
N ASN A 86 -0.74 -10.23 -7.66
CA ASN A 86 -0.16 -11.16 -8.67
C ASN A 86 1.13 -10.65 -9.32
N GLY A 87 1.71 -9.55 -8.84
CA GLY A 87 2.91 -8.96 -9.44
C GLY A 87 4.12 -9.88 -9.28
N LYS A 88 4.52 -10.60 -10.32
CA LYS A 88 5.68 -11.53 -10.25
C LYS A 88 7.05 -10.83 -10.33
N LYS A 89 7.05 -9.54 -10.64
CA LYS A 89 8.25 -8.71 -10.80
C LYS A 89 7.92 -7.28 -10.41
N HIS A 90 8.92 -6.53 -9.95
CA HIS A 90 8.76 -5.12 -9.62
C HIS A 90 8.88 -4.25 -10.88
N GLY A 91 7.79 -4.18 -11.65
CA GLY A 91 7.68 -3.38 -12.86
C GLY A 91 6.79 -2.16 -12.68
N ASP A 92 6.32 -1.61 -13.80
CA ASP A 92 5.52 -0.37 -13.82
C ASP A 92 4.21 -0.50 -13.03
N TRP A 93 3.59 -1.68 -13.01
CA TRP A 93 2.27 -1.88 -12.40
C TRP A 93 2.38 -2.12 -10.88
N GLU A 94 3.57 -2.51 -10.44
CA GLU A 94 3.94 -2.79 -9.05
C GLU A 94 4.70 -1.62 -8.41
N SER A 95 4.90 -0.53 -9.15
CA SER A 95 5.70 0.63 -8.73
C SER A 95 4.84 1.68 -8.06
N PHE A 96 5.23 2.06 -6.85
CA PHE A 96 4.56 3.03 -5.99
C PHE A 96 5.49 4.18 -5.62
N CYS A 97 4.88 5.35 -5.40
CA CYS A 97 5.47 6.46 -4.67
C CYS A 97 4.62 6.70 -3.41
N ALA A 98 5.24 6.79 -2.25
CA ALA A 98 4.55 7.15 -1.02
C ALA A 98 4.75 8.65 -0.73
N ARG A 99 3.68 9.36 -0.38
CA ARG A 99 3.76 10.76 0.04
C ARG A 99 3.10 10.96 1.39
N GLU A 100 3.81 11.61 2.30
CA GLU A 100 3.27 11.98 3.60
C GLU A 100 2.06 12.91 3.48
N CYS A 101 1.07 12.73 4.34
CA CYS A 101 -0.08 13.61 4.46
C CYS A 101 0.09 14.55 5.67
N PRO A 102 -0.38 15.81 5.59
CA PRO A 102 -0.37 16.73 6.74
C PRO A 102 -1.10 16.19 7.98
N GLY A 103 -2.12 15.33 7.80
CA GLY A 103 -2.87 14.67 8.87
C GLY A 103 -2.23 13.38 9.41
N GLY A 104 -1.04 13.01 8.93
CA GLY A 104 -0.40 11.73 9.23
C GLY A 104 -0.70 10.64 8.20
N GLY A 105 0.08 9.57 8.22
CA GLY A 105 0.03 8.52 7.22
C GLY A 105 0.61 8.94 5.87
N HIS A 106 0.46 8.06 4.87
CA HIS A 106 0.99 8.26 3.53
C HIS A 106 -0.03 7.87 2.46
N VAL A 107 -0.18 8.69 1.42
CA VAL A 107 -0.87 8.26 0.20
C VAL A 107 0.08 7.40 -0.62
N LEU A 108 -0.42 6.25 -1.09
CA LEU A 108 0.26 5.43 -2.07
C LEU A 108 -0.18 5.83 -3.47
N LEU A 109 0.77 6.31 -4.27
CA LEU A 109 0.57 6.75 -5.64
C LEU A 109 1.11 5.71 -6.62
N VAL A 110 0.37 5.45 -7.68
CA VAL A 110 0.81 4.63 -8.82
C VAL A 110 0.91 5.45 -10.08
N LYS A 111 1.77 5.02 -11.00
CA LYS A 111 1.83 5.59 -12.34
C LYS A 111 0.51 5.33 -13.06
N HIS A 112 -0.10 6.40 -13.56
CA HIS A 112 -1.30 6.31 -14.40
C HIS A 112 -1.13 7.29 -15.55
N TRP A 113 -0.91 6.74 -16.76
CA TRP A 113 -0.57 7.51 -17.95
C TRP A 113 0.60 8.48 -17.76
N ASP A 114 0.34 9.78 -17.83
CA ASP A 114 1.27 10.89 -17.70
C ASP A 114 1.44 11.38 -16.26
N GLY A 115 0.70 10.81 -15.31
CA GLY A 115 0.65 11.27 -13.93
C GLY A 115 0.75 10.18 -12.88
N LEU A 116 0.41 10.59 -11.66
CA LEU A 116 0.33 9.75 -10.48
C LEU A 116 -1.07 9.85 -9.89
N LEU A 117 -1.70 8.70 -9.65
CA LEU A 117 -3.01 8.61 -8.98
C LEU A 117 -2.90 7.82 -7.69
N ALA A 118 -3.75 8.17 -6.74
CA ALA A 118 -3.76 7.56 -5.42
C ALA A 118 -4.48 6.22 -5.38
N MET A 119 -4.01 5.33 -4.51
CA MET A 119 -4.77 4.15 -4.08
C MET A 119 -5.81 4.57 -3.05
N ARG A 120 -7.03 4.03 -3.18
CA ARG A 120 -8.15 4.25 -2.28
C ARG A 120 -8.78 2.92 -1.86
N ALA A 121 -9.17 2.82 -0.60
CA ALA A 121 -10.06 1.77 -0.13
C ALA A 121 -11.53 2.14 -0.45
N GLU A 122 -12.26 1.26 -1.11
CA GLU A 122 -13.68 1.45 -1.45
C GLU A 122 -14.43 0.12 -1.38
N GLY A 123 -15.50 0.05 -0.57
CA GLY A 123 -16.37 -1.13 -0.53
C GLY A 123 -15.66 -2.43 -0.13
N GLY A 124 -14.53 -2.34 0.58
CA GLY A 124 -13.69 -3.48 0.94
C GLY A 124 -12.62 -3.83 -0.10
N GLU A 125 -12.59 -3.18 -1.26
CA GLU A 125 -11.59 -3.37 -2.31
C GLU A 125 -10.60 -2.20 -2.38
N LEU A 126 -9.51 -2.39 -3.11
CA LEU A 126 -8.54 -1.35 -3.42
C LEU A 126 -8.67 -0.93 -4.89
N VAL A 127 -8.81 0.38 -5.10
CA VAL A 127 -8.99 0.99 -6.42
C VAL A 127 -8.03 2.15 -6.63
N VAL A 128 -7.70 2.46 -7.87
CA VAL A 128 -7.07 3.73 -8.23
C VAL A 128 -8.13 4.82 -8.19
N ASP A 129 -7.84 5.89 -7.50
CA ASP A 129 -8.68 7.08 -7.40
C ASP A 129 -8.59 7.91 -8.70
N CYS A 130 -9.34 7.50 -9.72
CA CYS A 130 -9.45 8.22 -10.98
C CYS A 130 -10.24 9.53 -10.88
N LYS A 131 -10.91 9.79 -9.74
CA LYS A 131 -11.63 11.05 -9.50
C LYS A 131 -10.74 12.12 -8.90
N GLY A 132 -9.57 11.74 -8.36
CA GLY A 132 -8.61 12.68 -7.77
C GLY A 132 -9.08 13.23 -6.42
N GLU A 133 -9.83 12.44 -5.66
CA GLU A 133 -10.36 12.80 -4.33
C GLU A 133 -9.31 12.68 -3.20
N GLY A 134 -8.09 12.24 -3.53
CA GLY A 134 -6.92 12.23 -2.64
C GLY A 134 -6.51 10.86 -2.12
N GLY A 135 -7.27 9.81 -2.46
CA GLY A 135 -7.03 8.44 -2.01
C GLY A 135 -7.11 8.25 -0.49
N THR A 136 -6.56 7.12 -0.03
CA THR A 136 -6.51 6.77 1.40
C THR A 136 -5.14 7.14 1.98
N ALA A 137 -5.12 7.81 3.13
CA ALA A 137 -3.91 8.07 3.90
C ALA A 137 -3.57 6.84 4.75
N TRP A 138 -2.68 5.98 4.25
CA TRP A 138 -2.34 4.71 4.87
C TRP A 138 -1.40 4.87 6.06
N GLU A 139 -1.65 4.14 7.13
CA GLU A 139 -0.71 3.97 8.23
C GLU A 139 0.23 2.78 7.95
N PHE A 140 1.53 2.99 8.15
CA PHE A 140 2.57 1.97 7.99
C PHE A 140 3.06 1.51 9.36
N VAL A 141 2.59 0.36 9.80
CA VAL A 141 3.01 -0.24 11.08
C VAL A 141 4.18 -1.18 10.81
N ARG A 142 5.39 -0.80 11.25
CA ARG A 142 6.59 -1.61 11.06
C ARG A 142 6.49 -2.93 11.83
N VAL A 143 6.83 -4.03 11.17
CA VAL A 143 6.98 -5.36 11.77
C VAL A 143 8.47 -5.64 11.98
N GLY A 144 8.80 -6.14 13.17
CA GLY A 144 10.17 -6.45 13.61
C GLY A 144 10.82 -7.61 12.87
#